data_AF-X0PBJ5-F1
#
_entry.id   AF-X0PBJ5-F1
#
_cell.length_a   1.000
_cell.length_b   1.000
_cell.length_c   1.000
_cell.angle_alpha   90.00
_cell.angle_beta   90.00
_cell.angle_gamma   90.00
#
_symmetry.space_group_name_H-M   'P 1'
#
loop_
_entity.id
_entity.type
_entity.pdbx_description
1 polymer ?
#
loop_
_entity_poly.entity_id
_entity_poly.type
_entity_poly.pdbx_seq_one_letter_code
_entity_poly.pdbx_strand_id
1 'polypeptide(L)'
;MKKLTRLLGMGLGLPFIFAATASANYYNPGNLKLTIKPVNNSQTKITGTATRGSLVNFYQDGDLKAKAKVSSSGKFTIPLKYALSHVGSYKLTATKFNYKPVSQSFKVTMYPYTAQIKPIQDQINTLQNQLNAIQSQLSTMQSTADGLTNNDTSSADYQRAFTAAGSNPQAFQATYLGLEQQSIELQNQIAPLQAQIQHYQDLSNR
;
A
#
# COMPACT_ATOMS: atom_id res chain seq x y z
N MET A 1 73.56 16.89 -52.89
CA MET A 1 73.48 17.54 -51.56
C MET A 1 72.31 16.92 -50.79
N LYS A 2 72.53 16.55 -49.51
CA LYS A 2 71.55 16.17 -48.44
C LYS A 2 70.61 14.97 -48.76
N LYS A 3 70.86 13.74 -48.25
CA LYS A 3 70.41 13.18 -46.93
C LYS A 3 68.90 13.40 -46.70
N LEU A 4 68.02 12.44 -46.38
CA LEU A 4 68.06 11.35 -45.39
C LEU A 4 66.75 10.51 -45.62
N THR A 5 66.80 9.18 -45.75
CA THR A 5 66.38 8.17 -44.73
C THR A 5 64.92 7.67 -44.81
N ARG A 6 64.69 6.43 -45.32
CA ARG A 6 64.41 5.15 -44.59
C ARG A 6 62.89 5.00 -44.26
N LEU A 7 62.25 3.83 -44.22
CA LEU A 7 62.66 2.42 -44.25
C LEU A 7 61.43 1.54 -44.57
N LEU A 8 61.69 0.43 -45.26
CA LEU A 8 61.12 -0.93 -45.13
C LEU A 8 59.70 -1.17 -44.58
N GLY A 9 59.00 -2.07 -45.28
CA GLY A 9 58.50 -3.29 -44.63
C GLY A 9 57.04 -3.64 -44.88
N MET A 10 56.73 -4.27 -46.02
CA MET A 10 55.46 -4.98 -46.21
C MET A 10 55.46 -6.27 -45.37
N GLY A 11 54.77 -6.25 -44.23
CA GLY A 11 54.52 -7.42 -43.40
C GLY A 11 53.13 -8.00 -43.66
N LEU A 12 53.10 -9.26 -44.10
CA LEU A 12 51.90 -10.06 -44.36
C LEU A 12 51.21 -10.51 -43.05
N GLY A 13 49.92 -10.21 -42.95
CA GLY A 13 48.83 -11.06 -42.42
C GLY A 13 48.87 -11.61 -40.99
N LEU A 14 47.86 -11.23 -40.18
CA LEU A 14 47.11 -12.14 -39.30
C LEU A 14 45.67 -11.61 -39.11
N PRO A 15 44.62 -12.42 -39.31
CA PRO A 15 43.26 -12.05 -38.92
C PRO A 15 43.11 -12.07 -37.39
N PHE A 16 42.41 -11.09 -36.84
CA PHE A 16 41.95 -11.10 -35.45
C PHE A 16 40.95 -12.25 -35.27
N ILE A 17 41.42 -13.37 -34.72
CA ILE A 17 40.56 -14.44 -34.21
C ILE A 17 39.91 -13.92 -32.93
N PHE A 18 38.59 -13.69 -32.96
CA PHE A 18 37.80 -13.51 -31.75
C PHE A 18 37.95 -14.74 -30.86
N ALA A 19 38.40 -14.52 -29.63
CA ALA A 19 38.56 -15.56 -28.62
C ALA A 19 37.26 -16.37 -28.46
N ALA A 20 37.45 -17.68 -28.33
CA ALA A 20 36.43 -18.69 -28.12
C ALA A 20 35.42 -18.28 -27.03
N THR A 21 34.15 -18.55 -27.28
CA THR A 21 33.17 -18.68 -26.20
C THR A 21 33.67 -19.81 -25.30
N ALA A 22 33.99 -19.49 -24.04
CA ALA A 22 34.25 -20.52 -23.05
C ALA A 22 32.94 -21.28 -22.85
N SER A 23 32.80 -22.44 -23.50
CA SER A 23 31.76 -23.42 -23.17
C SER A 23 32.13 -24.01 -21.81
N ALA A 24 31.56 -23.42 -20.75
CA ALA A 24 31.60 -24.04 -19.43
C ALA A 24 30.79 -25.33 -19.50
N ASN A 25 31.47 -26.49 -19.44
CA ASN A 25 30.82 -27.78 -19.31
C ASN A 25 30.08 -27.82 -17.97
N TYR A 26 28.76 -27.57 -18.02
CA TYR A 26 27.87 -27.73 -16.88
C TYR A 26 27.87 -29.21 -16.47
N TYR A 27 28.22 -29.48 -15.22
CA TYR A 27 28.03 -30.80 -14.62
C TYR A 27 26.52 -31.07 -14.60
N ASN A 28 26.08 -32.26 -15.04
CA ASN A 28 24.66 -32.61 -15.15
C ASN A 28 24.17 -33.57 -14.04
N PRO A 29 24.14 -33.20 -12.74
CA PRO A 29 23.47 -33.98 -11.70
C PRO A 29 22.13 -33.31 -11.34
N GLY A 30 21.16 -33.35 -12.24
CA GLY A 30 19.81 -32.84 -11.99
C GLY A 30 19.68 -31.31 -12.00
N ASN A 31 18.54 -30.85 -12.50
CA ASN A 31 18.26 -29.41 -12.63
C ASN A 31 18.13 -28.75 -11.25
N LEU A 32 18.63 -27.51 -11.12
CA LEU A 32 18.34 -26.70 -9.94
C LEU A 32 16.83 -26.56 -9.77
N LYS A 33 16.36 -26.68 -8.53
CA LYS A 33 14.97 -26.43 -8.16
C LYS A 33 14.89 -25.05 -7.52
N LEU A 34 13.83 -24.33 -7.84
CA LEU A 34 13.47 -23.05 -7.24
C LEU A 34 11.95 -22.99 -7.15
N THR A 35 11.43 -22.64 -5.98
CA THR A 35 10.01 -22.45 -5.73
C THR A 35 9.85 -21.29 -4.78
N ILE A 36 8.93 -20.39 -5.11
CA ILE A 36 8.67 -19.16 -4.36
C ILE A 36 7.30 -19.30 -3.72
N LYS A 37 7.17 -18.97 -2.44
CA LYS A 37 5.85 -18.84 -1.82
C LYS A 37 5.15 -17.59 -2.37
N PRO A 38 3.80 -17.56 -2.41
CA PRO A 38 3.07 -16.37 -2.81
C PRO A 38 3.51 -15.12 -2.03
N VAL A 39 3.70 -14.03 -2.77
CA VAL A 39 4.16 -12.75 -2.22
C VAL A 39 3.05 -11.72 -2.32
N ASN A 40 2.89 -10.91 -1.28
CA ASN A 40 2.00 -9.75 -1.29
C ASN A 40 2.73 -8.48 -0.85
N ASN A 41 2.10 -7.33 -1.06
CA ASN A 41 2.66 -6.02 -0.78
C ASN A 41 2.72 -5.64 0.71
N SER A 42 2.29 -6.51 1.64
CA SER A 42 2.48 -6.28 3.10
C SER A 42 3.61 -7.12 3.69
N GLN A 43 4.18 -8.07 2.93
CA GLN A 43 5.25 -8.93 3.43
C GLN A 43 6.58 -8.21 3.59
N THR A 44 7.32 -8.59 4.63
CA THR A 44 8.67 -8.08 4.93
C THR A 44 9.79 -9.02 4.48
N LYS A 45 9.45 -10.16 3.87
CA LYS A 45 10.41 -11.15 3.39
C LYS A 45 9.84 -12.01 2.27
N ILE A 46 10.68 -12.37 1.31
CA ILE A 46 10.38 -13.42 0.33
C ILE A 46 10.90 -14.75 0.89
N THR A 47 10.09 -15.79 0.80
CA THR A 47 10.47 -17.13 1.25
C THR A 47 10.19 -18.17 0.18
N GLY A 48 10.92 -19.27 0.25
CA GLY A 48 10.77 -20.35 -0.71
C GLY A 48 11.72 -21.51 -0.45
N THR A 49 11.81 -22.39 -1.44
CA THR A 49 12.71 -23.53 -1.43
C THR A 49 13.57 -23.55 -2.68
N ALA A 50 14.81 -24.01 -2.55
CA ALA A 50 15.69 -24.21 -3.69
C ALA A 50 16.70 -25.34 -3.41
N THR A 51 17.45 -25.76 -4.43
CA THR A 51 18.50 -26.78 -4.26
C THR A 51 19.49 -26.36 -3.16
N ARG A 52 19.74 -27.25 -2.20
CA ARG A 52 20.63 -27.02 -1.05
C ARG A 52 22.00 -26.51 -1.47
N GLY A 53 22.51 -25.52 -0.72
CA GLY A 53 23.81 -24.89 -0.97
C GLY A 53 23.88 -24.03 -2.23
N SER A 54 22.75 -23.77 -2.91
CA SER A 54 22.69 -22.78 -3.98
C SER A 54 22.54 -21.35 -3.41
N LEU A 55 22.72 -20.36 -4.27
CA LEU A 55 22.54 -18.94 -3.97
C LEU A 55 21.34 -18.41 -4.77
N VAL A 56 20.38 -17.78 -4.10
CA VAL A 56 19.21 -17.16 -4.74
C VAL A 56 19.46 -15.66 -4.85
N ASN A 57 19.34 -15.13 -6.06
CA ASN A 57 19.46 -13.71 -6.39
C ASN A 57 18.07 -13.14 -6.66
N PHE A 58 17.71 -12.05 -6.00
CA PHE A 58 16.44 -11.35 -6.19
C PHE A 58 16.62 -10.12 -7.07
N TYR A 59 15.85 -10.09 -8.15
CA TYR A 59 15.79 -8.99 -9.10
C TYR A 59 14.43 -8.31 -9.08
N GLN A 60 14.46 -6.98 -9.10
CA GLN A 60 13.31 -6.11 -9.29
C GLN A 60 13.61 -5.18 -10.45
N ASP A 61 12.76 -5.21 -11.47
CA ASP A 61 12.85 -4.38 -12.68
C ASP A 61 14.21 -4.50 -13.39
N GLY A 62 14.79 -5.71 -13.34
CA GLY A 62 16.09 -6.03 -13.94
C GLY A 62 17.29 -5.85 -12.99
N ASP A 63 17.14 -5.07 -11.92
CA ASP A 63 18.21 -4.79 -10.96
C ASP A 63 18.32 -5.87 -9.88
N LEU A 64 19.54 -6.27 -9.57
CA LEU A 64 19.82 -7.12 -8.42
C LEU A 64 19.64 -6.35 -7.11
N LYS A 65 18.62 -6.70 -6.32
CA LYS A 65 18.31 -6.03 -5.04
C LYS A 65 18.82 -6.78 -3.81
N ALA A 66 18.84 -8.12 -3.86
CA ALA A 66 19.26 -8.94 -2.71
C ALA A 66 19.77 -10.32 -3.10
N LYS A 67 20.47 -10.99 -2.17
CA LYS A 67 20.93 -12.38 -2.29
C LYS A 67 20.62 -13.16 -1.02
N ALA A 68 20.32 -14.45 -1.14
CA ALA A 68 20.17 -15.35 0.00
C ALA A 68 20.79 -16.72 -0.28
N LYS A 69 21.56 -17.24 0.68
CA LYS A 69 22.07 -18.61 0.63
C LYS A 69 20.94 -19.58 1.02
N VAL A 70 20.82 -20.67 0.28
CA VAL A 70 19.88 -21.73 0.60
C VAL A 70 20.44 -22.59 1.73
N SER A 71 19.63 -22.78 2.78
CA SER A 71 19.99 -23.59 3.94
C SER A 71 20.22 -25.06 3.58
N SER A 72 20.79 -25.82 4.51
CA SER A 72 20.88 -27.29 4.43
C SER A 72 19.50 -27.97 4.38
N SER A 73 18.44 -27.32 4.87
CA SER A 73 17.05 -27.79 4.74
C SER A 73 16.41 -27.45 3.38
N GLY A 74 17.12 -26.77 2.49
CA GLY A 74 16.61 -26.39 1.16
C GLY A 74 15.70 -25.17 1.17
N LYS A 75 15.68 -24.40 2.27
CA LYS A 75 14.86 -23.19 2.42
C LYS A 75 15.72 -21.94 2.23
N PHE A 76 15.13 -20.87 1.71
CA PHE A 76 15.75 -19.55 1.69
C PHE A 76 14.79 -18.49 2.24
N THR A 77 15.36 -17.39 2.69
CA THR A 77 14.62 -16.20 3.13
C THR A 77 15.40 -14.97 2.70
N ILE A 78 14.72 -14.06 2.01
CA ILE A 78 15.27 -12.78 1.57
C ILE A 78 14.52 -11.69 2.33
N PRO A 79 15.15 -10.97 3.28
CA PRO A 79 14.53 -9.83 3.93
C PRO A 79 14.33 -8.70 2.91
N LEU A 80 13.17 -8.04 2.98
CA LEU A 80 12.84 -6.89 2.14
C LEU A 80 13.14 -5.60 2.90
N LYS A 81 13.88 -4.69 2.27
CA LYS A 81 14.10 -3.34 2.82
C LYS A 81 12.83 -2.49 2.79
N TYR A 82 12.02 -2.71 1.76
CA TYR A 82 10.74 -2.04 1.54
C TYR A 82 9.72 -3.07 1.03
N ALA A 83 8.44 -2.83 1.32
CA ALA A 83 7.35 -3.59 0.72
C ALA A 83 7.46 -3.58 -0.82
N LEU A 84 7.18 -4.72 -1.44
CA LEU A 84 7.14 -4.80 -2.89
C LEU A 84 5.80 -4.26 -3.41
N SER A 85 5.84 -3.51 -4.50
CA SER A 85 4.64 -3.05 -5.19
C SER A 85 3.95 -4.19 -5.93
N HIS A 86 2.62 -4.16 -6.01
CA HIS A 86 1.86 -5.07 -6.88
C HIS A 86 2.11 -4.83 -8.38
N VAL A 87 2.57 -3.63 -8.75
CA VAL A 87 3.03 -3.30 -10.10
C VAL A 87 4.55 -3.38 -10.17
N GLY A 88 5.07 -4.34 -10.93
CA GLY A 88 6.51 -4.52 -11.06
C GLY A 88 6.89 -5.85 -11.71
N SER A 89 8.15 -5.94 -12.12
CA SER A 89 8.74 -7.16 -12.67
C SER A 89 9.69 -7.79 -11.66
N TYR A 90 9.29 -8.91 -11.07
CA TYR A 90 10.07 -9.61 -10.05
C TYR A 90 10.54 -10.97 -10.51
N LYS A 91 11.82 -11.27 -10.23
CA LYS A 91 12.46 -12.54 -10.62
C LYS A 91 13.42 -13.01 -9.55
N LEU A 92 13.39 -14.30 -9.26
CA LEU A 92 14.46 -14.98 -8.53
C LEU A 92 15.29 -15.84 -9.47
N THR A 93 16.60 -15.85 -9.29
CA THR A 93 17.51 -16.74 -10.00
C THR A 93 18.37 -17.52 -9.01
N ALA A 94 18.28 -18.85 -9.03
CA ALA A 94 19.13 -19.72 -8.25
C ALA A 94 20.38 -20.12 -9.06
N THR A 95 21.55 -19.99 -8.45
CA THR A 95 22.85 -20.35 -9.03
C THR A 95 23.62 -21.28 -8.11
N LYS A 96 24.40 -22.19 -8.70
CA LYS A 96 25.31 -23.08 -7.99
C LYS A 96 26.46 -23.45 -8.93
N PHE A 97 27.67 -23.55 -8.37
CA PHE A 97 28.87 -23.88 -9.14
C PHE A 97 28.68 -25.19 -9.92
N ASN A 98 29.00 -25.18 -11.22
CA ASN A 98 28.78 -26.27 -12.19
C ASN A 98 27.32 -26.64 -12.51
N TYR A 99 26.32 -25.87 -12.08
CA TYR A 99 24.91 -26.10 -12.46
C TYR A 99 24.40 -24.99 -13.37
N LYS A 100 23.51 -25.34 -14.31
CA LYS A 100 22.76 -24.34 -15.08
C LYS A 100 21.86 -23.52 -14.14
N PRO A 101 21.85 -22.18 -14.23
CA PRO A 101 20.93 -21.35 -13.46
C PRO A 101 19.46 -21.66 -13.75
N VAL A 102 18.60 -21.53 -12.74
CA VAL A 102 17.14 -21.56 -12.92
C VAL A 102 16.56 -20.24 -12.46
N SER A 103 15.61 -19.69 -13.23
CA SER A 103 14.93 -18.44 -12.89
C SER A 103 13.42 -18.64 -12.81
N GLN A 104 12.78 -17.91 -11.90
CA GLN A 104 11.33 -17.90 -11.75
C GLN A 104 10.86 -16.46 -11.54
N SER A 105 9.99 -15.99 -12.42
CA SER A 105 9.25 -14.74 -12.23
C SER A 105 8.05 -14.98 -11.33
N PHE A 106 7.66 -13.97 -10.56
CA PHE A 106 6.48 -14.03 -9.70
C PHE A 106 5.72 -12.71 -9.71
N LYS A 107 4.45 -12.78 -9.34
CA LYS A 107 3.59 -11.62 -9.15
C LYS A 107 3.45 -11.33 -7.66
N VAL A 108 3.41 -10.05 -7.33
CA VAL A 108 3.06 -9.57 -6.01
C VAL A 108 1.56 -9.30 -6.02
N THR A 109 0.87 -9.87 -5.04
CA THR A 109 -0.57 -9.69 -4.85
C THR A 109 -0.85 -8.56 -3.87
N MET A 110 -2.03 -7.95 -3.94
CA MET A 110 -2.46 -6.97 -2.95
C MET A 110 -2.84 -7.68 -1.65
N TYR A 111 -2.43 -7.12 -0.51
CA TYR A 111 -2.87 -7.61 0.79
C TYR A 111 -4.25 -7.00 1.13
N PRO A 112 -5.27 -7.84 1.38
CA PRO A 112 -6.60 -7.33 1.71
C PRO A 112 -6.61 -6.84 3.16
N TYR A 113 -6.63 -5.52 3.37
CA TYR A 113 -6.81 -4.90 4.68
C TYR A 113 -8.27 -4.92 5.18
N THR A 114 -9.08 -5.87 4.71
CA THR A 114 -10.53 -5.94 5.00
C THR A 114 -10.81 -6.16 6.48
N ALA A 115 -9.98 -6.95 7.16
CA ALA A 115 -10.10 -7.19 8.60
C ALA A 115 -9.86 -5.92 9.44
N GLN A 116 -9.02 -5.01 8.96
CA GLN A 116 -8.73 -3.73 9.59
C GLN A 116 -9.81 -2.70 9.26
N ILE A 117 -10.32 -2.69 8.02
CA ILE A 117 -11.33 -1.73 7.56
C ILE A 117 -12.70 -2.01 8.19
N LYS A 118 -13.11 -3.28 8.30
CA LYS A 118 -14.45 -3.65 8.76
C LYS A 118 -14.87 -3.01 10.11
N PRO A 119 -14.09 -3.12 11.21
CA PRO A 119 -14.50 -2.52 12.48
C PRO A 119 -14.61 -0.99 12.41
N ILE A 120 -13.77 -0.33 11.60
CA ILE A 120 -13.82 1.12 11.41
C ILE A 120 -15.10 1.51 10.66
N GLN A 121 -15.49 0.73 9.64
CA GLN A 121 -16.74 0.94 8.92
C GLN A 121 -17.96 0.76 9.84
N ASP A 122 -17.96 -0.28 10.67
CA ASP A 122 -19.03 -0.53 11.65
C ASP A 122 -19.16 0.64 12.65
N GLN A 123 -18.03 1.22 13.08
CA GLN A 123 -18.00 2.41 13.93
C GLN A 123 -18.55 3.66 13.22
N ILE A 124 -18.14 3.92 11.96
CA ILE A 124 -18.67 5.03 11.16
C ILE A 124 -20.18 4.91 11.00
N ASN A 125 -20.70 3.72 10.67
CA ASN A 125 -22.13 3.50 10.51
C ASN A 125 -22.90 3.82 11.82
N THR A 126 -22.33 3.46 12.97
CA THR A 126 -22.92 3.77 14.28
C THR A 126 -22.98 5.28 14.52
N LEU A 127 -21.88 5.99 14.27
CA LEU A 127 -21.81 7.46 14.42
C LEU A 127 -22.74 8.18 13.43
N GLN A 128 -22.85 7.69 12.19
CA GLN A 128 -23.77 8.22 11.20
C GLN A 128 -25.23 8.05 11.62
N ASN A 129 -25.60 6.91 12.20
CA ASN A 129 -26.95 6.70 12.73
C ASN A 129 -27.28 7.68 13.86
N GLN A 130 -26.32 7.94 14.76
CA GLN A 130 -26.48 8.94 15.81
C GLN A 130 -26.62 10.35 15.25
N LEU A 131 -25.81 10.71 14.24
CA LEU A 131 -25.87 12.00 13.57
C LEU A 131 -27.24 12.21 12.90
N ASN A 132 -27.74 11.20 12.20
CA ASN A 132 -29.06 11.24 11.55
C ASN A 132 -30.20 11.43 12.58
N ALA A 133 -30.11 10.78 13.74
CA ALA A 133 -31.09 10.94 14.81
C ALA A 133 -31.11 12.38 15.35
N ILE A 134 -29.93 12.97 15.59
CA ILE A 134 -29.79 14.36 16.05
C ILE A 134 -30.29 15.34 14.98
N GLN A 135 -29.95 15.13 13.71
CA GLN A 135 -30.43 15.95 12.60
C GLN A 135 -31.95 15.92 12.48
N SER A 136 -32.56 14.75 12.68
CA SER A 136 -34.02 14.64 12.72
C SER A 136 -34.63 15.43 13.87
N GLN A 137 -34.04 15.37 15.07
CA GLN A 137 -34.48 16.17 16.22
C GLN A 137 -34.35 17.67 15.97
N LEU A 138 -33.19 18.12 15.49
CA LEU A 138 -32.95 19.52 15.14
C LEU A 138 -33.98 20.04 14.14
N SER A 139 -34.30 19.26 13.10
CA SER A 139 -35.31 19.63 12.10
C SER A 139 -36.70 19.83 12.71
N THR A 140 -37.10 19.00 13.69
CA THR A 140 -38.39 19.17 14.38
C THR A 140 -38.41 20.39 15.30
N MET A 141 -37.25 20.79 15.82
CA MET A 141 -37.11 21.93 16.72
C MET A 141 -36.93 23.27 15.99
N GLN A 142 -36.52 23.23 14.72
CA GLN A 142 -36.05 24.40 13.99
C GLN A 142 -37.08 25.54 13.92
N SER A 143 -38.35 25.24 13.61
CA SER A 143 -39.39 26.28 13.54
C SER A 143 -39.68 26.95 14.88
N THR A 144 -39.54 26.21 15.98
CA THR A 144 -39.66 26.77 17.34
C THR A 144 -38.43 27.62 17.67
N ALA A 145 -37.23 27.16 17.32
CA ALA A 145 -36.00 27.93 17.47
C ALA A 145 -36.08 29.26 16.70
N ASP A 146 -36.48 29.22 15.43
CA ASP A 146 -36.62 30.40 14.57
C ASP A 146 -37.64 31.39 15.13
N GLY A 147 -38.82 30.93 15.56
CA GLY A 147 -39.86 31.80 16.12
C GLY A 147 -39.44 32.48 17.43
N LEU A 148 -38.60 31.83 18.25
CA LEU A 148 -38.04 32.41 19.47
C LEU A 148 -37.00 33.49 19.20
N THR A 149 -36.45 33.61 17.98
CA THR A 149 -35.55 34.71 17.61
C THR A 149 -36.27 36.01 17.29
N ASN A 150 -37.61 36.01 17.21
CA ASN A 150 -38.39 37.21 16.93
C ASN A 150 -38.34 38.19 18.12
N ASN A 151 -37.84 39.40 17.86
CA ASN A 151 -37.70 40.45 18.86
C ASN A 151 -39.06 41.04 19.30
N ASP A 152 -40.11 40.91 18.49
CA ASP A 152 -41.48 41.27 18.88
C ASP A 152 -42.14 40.10 19.61
N THR A 153 -42.06 40.16 20.94
CA THR A 153 -42.66 39.16 21.84
C THR A 153 -44.20 39.14 21.79
N SER A 154 -44.86 40.14 21.20
CA SER A 154 -46.31 40.15 21.00
C SER A 154 -46.73 39.52 19.66
N SER A 155 -45.78 39.23 18.77
CA SER A 155 -46.08 38.62 17.48
C SER A 155 -46.69 37.23 17.62
N ALA A 156 -47.60 36.89 16.70
CA ALA A 156 -48.20 35.56 16.66
C ALA A 156 -47.15 34.44 16.50
N ASP A 157 -46.04 34.72 15.82
CA ASP A 157 -44.96 33.76 15.60
C ASP A 157 -44.18 33.48 16.88
N TYR A 158 -43.79 34.53 17.63
CA TYR A 158 -43.16 34.37 18.94
C TYR A 158 -44.08 33.63 19.90
N GLN A 159 -45.36 34.01 19.99
CA GLN A 159 -46.30 33.40 20.92
C GLN A 159 -46.54 31.91 20.63
N ARG A 160 -46.59 31.51 19.35
CA ARG A 160 -46.65 30.09 18.96
C ARG A 160 -45.37 29.35 19.38
N ALA A 161 -44.20 29.92 19.11
CA ALA A 161 -42.93 29.30 19.47
C ALA A 161 -42.70 29.22 20.99
N PHE A 162 -43.07 30.27 21.74
CA PHE A 162 -43.02 30.28 23.21
C PHE A 162 -43.90 29.18 23.81
N THR A 163 -45.10 28.98 23.26
CA THR A 163 -46.00 27.90 23.67
C THR A 163 -45.42 26.53 23.31
N ALA A 164 -44.89 26.36 22.09
CA ALA A 164 -44.26 25.12 21.64
C ALA A 164 -43.01 24.74 22.45
N ALA A 165 -42.28 25.74 22.95
CA ALA A 165 -41.15 25.58 23.87
C ALA A 165 -41.58 25.27 25.33
N GLY A 166 -42.87 25.02 25.59
CA GLY A 166 -43.38 24.72 26.93
C GLY A 166 -43.29 25.91 27.88
N SER A 167 -43.36 27.14 27.36
CA SER A 167 -43.19 28.39 28.12
C SER A 167 -41.82 28.52 28.81
N ASN A 168 -40.79 27.79 28.33
CA ASN A 168 -39.42 27.86 28.84
C ASN A 168 -38.40 27.98 27.68
N PRO A 169 -38.30 29.16 27.04
CA PRO A 169 -37.46 29.35 25.86
C PRO A 169 -35.97 29.16 26.12
N GLN A 170 -35.49 29.44 27.35
CA GLN A 170 -34.09 29.25 27.71
C GLN A 170 -33.70 27.77 27.74
N ALA A 171 -34.53 26.92 28.34
CA ALA A 171 -34.29 25.47 28.37
C ALA A 171 -34.38 24.85 26.97
N PHE A 172 -35.33 25.31 26.15
CA PHE A 172 -35.44 24.90 24.76
C PHE A 172 -34.17 25.28 23.97
N GLN A 173 -33.72 26.53 24.08
CA GLN A 173 -32.52 27.00 23.39
C GLN A 173 -31.26 26.25 23.82
N ALA A 174 -31.09 25.98 25.12
CA ALA A 174 -29.98 25.18 25.62
C ALA A 174 -29.97 23.76 25.04
N THR A 175 -31.16 23.15 24.92
CA THR A 175 -31.30 21.82 24.30
C THR A 175 -30.94 21.86 22.83
N TYR A 176 -31.45 22.85 22.09
CA TYR A 176 -31.17 23.03 20.66
C TYR A 176 -29.66 23.21 20.39
N LEU A 177 -29.01 24.14 21.09
CA LEU A 177 -27.56 24.37 20.98
C LEU A 177 -26.74 23.14 21.39
N GLY A 178 -27.18 22.39 22.40
CA GLY A 178 -26.53 21.14 22.80
C GLY A 178 -26.57 20.08 21.70
N LEU A 179 -27.69 19.95 21.00
CA LEU A 179 -27.83 19.06 19.85
C LEU A 179 -26.98 19.51 18.65
N GLU A 180 -26.89 20.81 18.37
CA GLU A 180 -26.00 21.34 17.34
C GLU A 180 -24.53 21.02 17.64
N GLN A 181 -24.11 21.24 18.88
CA GLN A 181 -22.75 20.93 19.33
C GLN A 181 -22.45 19.42 19.24
N GLN A 182 -23.39 18.57 19.65
CA GLN A 182 -23.25 17.12 19.55
C GLN A 182 -23.15 16.64 18.09
N SER A 183 -23.89 17.26 17.16
CA SER A 183 -23.78 17.01 15.73
C SER A 183 -22.37 17.33 15.20
N ILE A 184 -21.79 18.46 15.62
CA ILE A 184 -20.42 18.86 15.25
C ILE A 184 -19.40 17.85 15.80
N GLU A 185 -19.55 17.41 17.06
CA GLU A 185 -18.66 16.42 17.68
C GLU A 185 -18.66 15.08 16.95
N LEU A 186 -19.84 14.58 16.56
CA LEU A 186 -19.95 13.35 15.77
C LEU A 186 -19.29 13.50 14.40
N GLN A 187 -19.47 14.63 13.72
CA GLN A 187 -18.80 14.91 12.44
C GLN A 187 -17.27 14.90 12.59
N ASN A 188 -16.76 15.52 13.66
CA ASN A 188 -15.33 15.54 13.97
C ASN A 188 -14.75 14.15 14.29
N GLN A 189 -15.58 13.21 14.77
CA GLN A 189 -15.18 11.81 14.99
C GLN A 189 -15.20 10.97 13.72
N ILE A 190 -16.12 11.23 12.79
CA ILE A 190 -16.26 10.44 11.55
C ILE A 190 -15.08 10.71 10.59
N ALA A 191 -14.66 11.96 10.44
CA ALA A 191 -13.60 12.36 9.51
C ALA A 191 -12.27 11.58 9.67
N PRO A 192 -11.66 11.45 10.86
CA PRO A 192 -10.42 10.70 11.03
C PRO A 192 -10.58 9.20 10.75
N LEU A 193 -11.76 8.62 11.02
CA LEU A 193 -12.03 7.21 10.73
C LEU A 193 -12.11 6.96 9.22
N GLN A 194 -12.71 7.89 8.46
CA GLN A 194 -12.72 7.83 6.99
C GLN A 194 -11.30 7.92 6.43
N ALA A 195 -10.46 8.80 6.97
CA ALA A 195 -9.06 8.91 6.58
C ALA A 195 -8.28 7.61 6.87
N GLN A 196 -8.59 6.94 7.99
CA GLN A 196 -7.98 5.65 8.31
C GLN A 196 -8.39 4.53 7.34
N ILE A 197 -9.66 4.50 6.91
CA ILE A 197 -10.10 3.58 5.84
C ILE A 197 -9.33 3.86 4.55
N GLN A 198 -9.24 5.14 4.15
CA GLN A 198 -8.51 5.53 2.93
C GLN A 198 -7.04 5.08 3.01
N HIS A 199 -6.39 5.26 4.15
CA HIS A 199 -5.01 4.81 4.36
C HIS A 199 -4.84 3.30 4.08
N TYR A 200 -5.75 2.46 4.58
CA TYR A 200 -5.69 1.02 4.31
C TYR A 200 -5.97 0.66 2.85
N GLN A 201 -6.85 1.40 2.18
CA GLN A 201 -7.10 1.24 0.74
C GLN A 201 -5.86 1.61 -0.08
N ASP A 202 -5.18 2.70 0.28
CA ASP A 202 -3.94 3.12 -0.38
C ASP A 202 -2.81 2.11 -0.17
N LEU A 203 -2.69 1.54 1.04
CA LEU A 203 -1.75 0.44 1.31
C LEU A 203 -2.05 -0.79 0.46
N SER A 204 -3.33 -1.09 0.21
CA SER A 204 -3.74 -2.19 -0.66
C SER A 204 -3.31 -1.93 -2.11
N ASN A 205 -3.45 -0.69 -2.59
CA ASN A 205 -3.22 -0.28 -3.98
C ASN A 205 -1.74 0.00 -4.34
N ARG A 206 -0.81 -0.17 -3.40
CA ARG A 206 0.64 -0.03 -3.63
C ARG A 206 1.26 -1.27 -4.24
#